data_AF-A0A4Q8AEY2-F1
#
_entry.id   AF-A0A4Q8AEY2-F1
#
_cell.length_a   1.000
_cell.length_b   1.000
_cell.length_c   1.000
_cell.angle_alpha   90.00
_cell.angle_beta   90.00
_cell.angle_gamma   90.00
#
_symmetry.space_group_name_H-M   'P 1'
#
loop_
_entity.id
_entity.type
_entity.pdbx_description
1 polymer ?
#
loop_
_entity_poly.entity_id
_entity_poly.type
_entity_poly.pdbx_seq_one_letter_code
_entity_poly.pdbx_strand_id
1 'polypeptide(L)'
;MSNYPVAPEPQETAAPEPSKFAMLKKLTLVSAALYLISTLVSLPAAMDNSAIREQMEMSGTTVDDAMLQAAQGVAIGTAIATLVVGLGLYALVIIGLYKRKNWARVLGIIFAILSLVGFLIGLFASGLMPTVASTSVFTTILGIVSALVTVYWLVLAFSSQVAEYLRKPSPLA
;
A
#
# COMPACT_ATOMS: atom_id res chain seq x y z
N MET A 1 -26.85 -47.96 -35.03
CA MET A 1 -26.28 -46.72 -34.46
C MET A 1 -25.92 -47.04 -33.02
N SER A 2 -24.62 -47.18 -32.70
CA SER A 2 -24.17 -47.55 -31.36
C SER A 2 -24.29 -46.34 -30.43
N ASN A 3 -25.20 -46.44 -29.46
CA ASN A 3 -25.43 -45.41 -28.45
C ASN A 3 -24.43 -45.63 -27.31
N TYR A 4 -23.21 -45.14 -27.47
CA TYR A 4 -22.24 -45.15 -26.39
C TYR A 4 -22.63 -44.10 -25.35
N PRO A 5 -22.74 -44.46 -24.05
CA PRO A 5 -22.96 -43.48 -23.00
C PRO A 5 -21.75 -42.55 -22.94
N VAL A 6 -21.97 -41.28 -23.27
CA VAL A 6 -20.99 -40.21 -23.06
C VAL A 6 -20.77 -40.12 -21.55
N ALA A 7 -19.56 -40.45 -21.10
CA ALA A 7 -19.18 -40.25 -19.70
C ALA A 7 -19.37 -38.76 -19.37
N PRO A 8 -19.91 -38.41 -18.19
CA PRO A 8 -19.99 -37.01 -17.78
C PRO A 8 -18.59 -36.41 -17.87
N GLU A 9 -18.41 -35.36 -18.68
CA GLU A 9 -17.16 -34.62 -18.67
C GLU A 9 -16.88 -34.23 -17.22
N PRO A 10 -15.66 -34.48 -16.69
CA PRO A 10 -15.34 -34.10 -15.33
C PRO A 10 -15.59 -32.60 -15.21
N GLN A 11 -16.64 -32.23 -14.45
CA GLN A 11 -16.91 -30.84 -14.12
C GLN A 11 -15.60 -30.26 -13.62
N GLU A 12 -15.08 -29.27 -14.35
CA GLU A 12 -13.85 -28.57 -14.04
C GLU A 12 -14.10 -27.77 -12.76
N THR A 13 -14.11 -28.47 -11.62
CA THR A 13 -14.26 -27.88 -10.30
C THR A 13 -13.16 -26.85 -10.16
N ALA A 14 -13.56 -25.60 -9.93
CA ALA A 14 -12.66 -24.47 -9.78
C ALA A 14 -11.49 -24.91 -8.87
N ALA A 15 -10.28 -25.01 -9.42
CA ALA A 15 -9.14 -25.50 -8.67
C ALA A 15 -9.05 -24.73 -7.34
N PRO A 16 -8.91 -25.42 -6.19
CA PRO A 16 -8.98 -24.78 -4.89
C PRO A 16 -7.97 -23.64 -4.80
N GLU A 17 -8.37 -22.54 -4.15
CA GLU A 17 -7.55 -21.35 -4.04
C GLU A 17 -6.19 -21.67 -3.38
N PRO A 18 -5.04 -21.33 -4.01
CA PRO A 18 -3.74 -21.58 -3.41
C PRO A 18 -3.56 -20.79 -2.11
N SER A 19 -2.97 -21.42 -1.09
CA SER A 19 -2.70 -20.78 0.20
C SER A 19 -1.89 -19.48 0.08
N LYS A 20 -0.92 -19.43 -0.86
CA LYS A 20 -0.15 -18.21 -1.17
C LYS A 20 -1.01 -17.07 -1.69
N PHE A 21 -2.05 -17.37 -2.47
CA PHE A 21 -2.97 -16.36 -2.99
C PHE A 21 -3.90 -15.83 -1.89
N ALA A 22 -4.38 -16.72 -1.02
CA ALA A 22 -5.15 -16.33 0.17
C ALA A 22 -4.33 -15.41 1.08
N MET A 23 -3.04 -15.75 1.28
CA MET A 23 -2.12 -14.94 2.07
C MET A 23 -1.82 -13.59 1.41
N LEU A 24 -1.66 -13.53 0.08
CA LEU A 24 -1.48 -12.28 -0.66
C LEU A 24 -2.65 -11.30 -0.43
N LYS A 25 -3.89 -11.80 -0.48
CA LYS A 25 -5.08 -10.98 -0.18
C LYS A 25 -5.04 -10.43 1.24
N LYS A 26 -4.72 -11.28 2.22
CA LYS A 26 -4.59 -10.88 3.64
C LYS A 26 -3.50 -9.81 3.82
N LEU A 27 -2.32 -10.01 3.23
CA LEU A 27 -1.23 -9.04 3.30
C LEU A 27 -1.59 -7.70 2.63
N THR A 28 -2.40 -7.72 1.57
CA THR A 28 -2.92 -6.49 0.95
C THR A 28 -3.77 -5.70 1.94
N LEU A 29 -4.66 -6.38 2.67
CA LEU A 29 -5.51 -5.75 3.69
C LEU A 29 -4.69 -5.26 4.89
N VAL A 30 -3.71 -6.04 5.34
CA VAL A 30 -2.78 -5.63 6.41
C VAL A 30 -1.99 -4.39 5.98
N SER A 31 -1.51 -4.34 4.74
CA SER A 31 -0.79 -3.17 4.21
C SER A 31 -1.68 -1.93 4.15
N ALA A 32 -2.95 -2.09 3.75
CA ALA A 32 -3.92 -1.00 3.75
C ALA A 32 -4.19 -0.47 5.17
N ALA A 33 -4.32 -1.37 6.16
CA ALA A 33 -4.49 -1.00 7.55
C ALA A 33 -3.25 -0.30 8.13
N LEU A 34 -2.05 -0.82 7.84
CA LEU A 34 -0.79 -0.19 8.25
C LEU A 34 -0.62 1.20 7.64
N TYR A 35 -0.97 1.36 6.36
CA TYR A 35 -0.95 2.65 5.68
C TYR A 35 -1.90 3.66 6.34
N LEU A 36 -3.14 3.24 6.64
CA LEU A 36 -4.12 4.06 7.34
C LEU A 36 -3.59 4.49 8.71
N ILE A 37 -3.12 3.54 9.53
CA ILE A 37 -2.59 3.83 10.87
C ILE A 37 -1.39 4.78 10.78
N SER A 38 -0.45 4.52 9.87
CA SER A 38 0.74 5.37 9.69
C SER A 38 0.37 6.81 9.32
N THR A 39 -0.62 6.97 8.44
CA THR A 39 -1.10 8.29 8.01
C THR A 39 -1.79 9.00 9.17
N LEU A 40 -2.67 8.31 9.91
CA LEU A 40 -3.37 8.87 11.07
C LEU A 40 -2.42 9.29 12.19
N VAL A 41 -1.37 8.51 12.45
CA VAL A 41 -0.34 8.84 13.45
C VAL A 41 0.47 10.07 13.04
N SER A 42 0.62 10.31 11.73
CA SER A 42 1.37 11.45 11.20
C SER A 42 0.53 12.74 11.13
N LEU A 43 -0.80 12.64 11.14
CA LEU A 43 -1.70 13.81 11.02
C LEU A 43 -1.50 14.88 12.11
N PRO A 44 -1.35 14.55 13.41
CA PRO A 44 -1.14 15.57 14.43
C PRO A 44 0.07 16.47 14.16
N ALA A 45 1.16 15.90 13.63
CA ALA A 45 2.35 16.66 13.26
C ALA A 45 2.06 17.64 12.11
N ALA A 46 1.22 17.25 11.14
CA ALA A 46 0.78 18.15 10.06
C ALA A 46 -0.18 19.25 10.53
N MET A 47 -0.75 19.12 11.74
CA MET A 47 -1.60 20.14 12.37
C MET A 47 -0.80 21.08 13.30
N ASP A 48 0.47 20.80 13.56
CA ASP A 48 1.30 21.60 14.45
C ASP A 48 1.88 22.84 13.74
N ASN A 49 1.34 24.01 14.10
CA ASN A 49 1.76 25.29 13.56
C ASN A 49 3.22 25.64 13.90
N SER A 50 3.76 25.12 15.00
CA SER A 50 5.15 25.39 15.39
C SER A 50 6.13 24.70 14.44
N ALA A 51 5.85 23.44 14.09
CA ALA A 51 6.65 22.67 13.14
C ALA A 51 6.61 23.27 11.71
N ILE A 52 5.43 23.72 11.26
CA ILE A 52 5.30 24.37 9.94
C ILE A 52 6.05 25.70 9.92
N ARG A 53 5.93 26.50 10.98
CA ARG A 53 6.64 27.77 11.10
C ARG A 53 8.16 27.55 11.08
N GLU A 54 8.67 26.63 11.89
CA GLU A 54 10.09 26.28 11.91
C GLU A 54 10.58 25.85 10.52
N GLN A 55 9.81 25.03 9.81
CA GLN A 55 10.15 24.60 8.46
C GLN A 55 10.21 25.76 7.45
N MET A 56 9.29 26.71 7.54
CA MET A 56 9.25 27.89 6.68
C MET A 56 10.38 28.89 7.00
N GLU A 57 10.67 29.09 8.29
CA GLU A 57 11.79 29.95 8.74
C GLU A 57 13.15 29.35 8.36
N MET A 58 13.32 28.03 8.48
CA MET A 58 14.50 27.31 7.96
C MET A 58 14.64 27.46 6.44
N SER A 59 13.53 27.64 5.74
CA SER A 59 13.51 27.91 4.29
C SER A 59 13.73 29.38 3.95
N GLY A 60 14.03 30.24 4.93
CA GLY A 60 14.27 31.68 4.76
C GLY A 60 13.00 32.49 4.49
N THR A 61 11.82 31.91 4.71
CA THR A 61 10.53 32.60 4.50
C THR A 61 10.12 33.32 5.78
N THR A 62 9.81 34.61 5.68
CA THR A 62 9.22 35.36 6.80
C THR A 62 7.77 34.91 6.97
N VAL A 63 7.43 34.36 8.13
CA VAL A 63 6.12 33.73 8.38
C VAL A 63 5.17 34.72 9.04
N ASP A 64 4.16 35.18 8.31
CA ASP A 64 2.97 35.80 8.90
C ASP A 64 1.88 34.76 9.20
N ASP A 65 0.88 35.15 9.99
CA ASP A 65 -0.17 34.22 10.43
C ASP A 65 -1.11 33.79 9.28
N ALA A 66 -1.26 34.61 8.24
CA ALA A 66 -2.10 34.29 7.08
C ALA A 66 -1.42 33.23 6.19
N MET A 67 -0.12 33.37 5.96
CA MET A 67 0.71 32.37 5.27
C MET A 67 0.75 31.05 6.04
N LEU A 68 0.89 31.11 7.37
CA LEU A 68 0.91 29.92 8.21
C LEU A 68 -0.41 29.14 8.14
N GLN A 69 -1.56 29.84 8.22
CA GLN A 69 -2.88 29.23 8.07
C GLN A 69 -3.08 28.61 6.67
N ALA A 70 -2.64 29.30 5.61
CA ALA A 70 -2.71 28.77 4.25
C ALA A 70 -1.85 27.50 4.09
N ALA A 71 -0.63 27.51 4.63
CA ALA A 71 0.28 26.36 4.60
C ALA A 71 -0.28 25.16 5.36
N GLN A 72 -0.84 25.38 6.55
CA GLN A 72 -1.52 24.35 7.33
C GLN A 72 -2.71 23.76 6.56
N GLY A 73 -3.53 24.60 5.93
CA GLY A 73 -4.65 24.16 5.09
C GLY A 73 -4.20 23.28 3.92
N VAL A 74 -3.11 23.66 3.24
CA VAL A 74 -2.51 22.87 2.16
C VAL A 74 -1.94 21.55 2.68
N ALA A 75 -1.24 21.56 3.82
CA ALA A 75 -0.66 20.36 4.42
C ALA A 75 -1.75 19.33 4.79
N ILE A 76 -2.80 19.78 5.48
CA ILE A 76 -3.95 18.93 5.85
C ILE A 76 -4.67 18.44 4.60
N GLY A 77 -4.95 19.33 3.64
CA GLY A 77 -5.61 18.97 2.38
C GLY A 77 -4.83 17.91 1.60
N THR A 78 -3.51 18.07 1.52
CA THR A 78 -2.61 17.11 0.85
C THR A 78 -2.56 15.78 1.59
N ALA A 79 -2.51 15.79 2.93
CA ALA A 79 -2.51 14.58 3.74
C ALA A 79 -3.81 13.78 3.53
N ILE A 80 -4.97 14.45 3.55
CA ILE A 80 -6.27 13.82 3.31
C ILE A 80 -6.37 13.29 1.87
N ALA A 81 -5.98 14.10 0.87
CA ALA A 81 -6.00 13.68 -0.52
C ALA A 81 -5.13 12.43 -0.73
N THR A 82 -3.92 12.43 -0.17
CA THR A 82 -2.99 11.30 -0.24
C THR A 82 -3.58 10.06 0.43
N LEU A 83 -4.17 10.21 1.63
CA LEU A 83 -4.85 9.12 2.34
C LEU A 83 -5.95 8.47 1.48
N VAL A 84 -6.84 9.30 0.92
CA VAL A 84 -7.96 8.83 0.09
C VAL A 84 -7.46 8.13 -1.16
N VAL A 85 -6.49 8.71 -1.86
CA VAL A 85 -5.88 8.11 -3.05
C VAL A 85 -5.21 6.79 -2.69
N GLY A 86 -4.40 6.74 -1.63
CA GLY A 86 -3.70 5.53 -1.20
C GLY A 86 -4.67 4.39 -0.87
N LEU A 87 -5.73 4.68 -0.11
CA LEU A 87 -6.78 3.69 0.18
C LEU A 87 -7.54 3.26 -1.08
N GLY A 88 -7.80 4.19 -2.01
CA GLY A 88 -8.39 3.89 -3.30
C GLY A 88 -7.54 2.92 -4.13
N LEU A 89 -6.22 3.08 -4.12
CA LEU A 89 -5.28 2.17 -4.79
C LEU A 89 -5.28 0.78 -4.13
N TYR A 90 -5.27 0.70 -2.80
CA TYR A 90 -5.41 -0.58 -2.10
C TYR A 90 -6.73 -1.27 -2.42
N ALA A 91 -7.84 -0.53 -2.44
CA ALA A 91 -9.15 -1.04 -2.82
C ALA A 91 -9.17 -1.53 -4.28
N LEU A 92 -8.52 -0.80 -5.20
CA LEU A 92 -8.42 -1.21 -6.60
C LEU A 92 -7.67 -2.54 -6.75
N VAL A 93 -6.55 -2.70 -6.05
CA VAL A 93 -5.77 -3.94 -6.03
C VAL A 93 -6.59 -5.07 -5.42
N ILE A 94 -7.25 -4.85 -4.28
CA ILE A 94 -8.00 -5.91 -3.59
C ILE A 94 -9.17 -6.40 -4.45
N ILE A 95 -9.94 -5.48 -5.06
CA ILE A 95 -11.06 -5.82 -5.95
C ILE A 95 -10.55 -6.63 -7.15
N GLY A 96 -9.43 -6.21 -7.73
CA GLY A 96 -8.82 -6.92 -8.85
C GLY A 96 -8.33 -8.33 -8.47
N LEU A 97 -7.76 -8.50 -7.27
CA LEU A 97 -7.39 -9.81 -6.74
C LEU A 97 -8.61 -10.70 -6.50
N TYR A 98 -9.68 -10.19 -5.88
CA TYR A 98 -10.92 -10.96 -5.69
C TYR A 98 -11.56 -11.38 -7.02
N LYS A 99 -11.44 -10.55 -8.06
CA LYS A 99 -11.88 -10.86 -9.43
C LYS A 99 -10.89 -11.72 -10.23
N ARG A 100 -9.84 -12.25 -9.58
CA ARG A 100 -8.75 -13.06 -10.18
C ARG A 100 -8.10 -12.41 -11.40
N LYS A 101 -8.03 -11.08 -11.46
CA LYS A 101 -7.47 -10.36 -12.60
C LYS A 101 -5.96 -10.15 -12.43
N ASN A 102 -5.18 -10.62 -13.40
CA ASN A 102 -3.72 -10.54 -13.35
C ASN A 102 -3.16 -9.09 -13.33
N TRP A 103 -3.87 -8.10 -13.88
CA TRP A 103 -3.43 -6.69 -13.84
C TRP A 103 -3.35 -6.13 -12.42
N ALA A 104 -4.19 -6.60 -11.49
CA ALA A 104 -4.20 -6.14 -10.11
C ALA A 104 -2.90 -6.45 -9.39
N ARG A 105 -2.32 -7.61 -9.70
CA ARG A 105 -1.02 -8.05 -9.18
C ARG A 105 0.10 -7.16 -9.72
N VAL A 106 0.12 -6.91 -11.02
CA VAL A 106 1.14 -6.05 -11.64
C VAL A 106 1.08 -4.63 -11.07
N LEU A 107 -0.12 -4.08 -10.96
CA LEU A 107 -0.33 -2.76 -10.35
C LEU A 107 0.15 -2.73 -8.89
N GLY A 108 -0.21 -3.74 -8.10
CA GLY A 108 0.25 -3.86 -6.72
C GLY A 108 1.76 -3.98 -6.59
N ILE A 109 2.44 -4.67 -7.51
CA ILE A 109 3.91 -4.75 -7.55
C ILE A 109 4.52 -3.37 -7.78
N ILE A 110 4.00 -2.61 -8.75
CA ILE A 110 4.50 -1.26 -9.04
C ILE A 110 4.37 -0.38 -7.79
N PHE A 111 3.20 -0.35 -7.14
CA PHE A 111 3.00 0.45 -5.94
C PHE A 111 3.84 -0.02 -4.75
N ALA A 112 4.00 -1.33 -4.56
CA ALA A 112 4.84 -1.88 -3.51
C ALA A 112 6.31 -1.48 -3.69
N ILE A 113 6.84 -1.52 -4.92
CA ILE A 113 8.20 -1.08 -5.22
C ILE A 113 8.36 0.43 -5.00
N LEU A 114 7.43 1.25 -5.51
CA LEU A 114 7.47 2.70 -5.31
C LEU A 114 7.40 3.09 -3.83
N SER A 115 6.54 2.41 -3.06
CA SER A 115 6.42 2.60 -1.61
C SER A 115 7.74 2.26 -0.91
N LEU A 116 8.37 1.13 -1.24
CA LEU A 116 9.63 0.70 -0.64
C LEU A 116 10.77 1.67 -0.98
N VAL A 117 10.87 2.10 -2.25
CA VAL A 117 11.86 3.09 -2.68
C VAL A 117 11.65 4.43 -1.96
N GLY A 118 10.41 4.90 -1.88
CA GLY A 118 10.07 6.14 -1.16
C GLY A 118 10.43 6.07 0.32
N PHE A 119 10.14 4.95 0.98
CA PHE A 119 10.53 4.71 2.36
C PHE A 119 12.05 4.73 2.54
N LEU A 120 12.81 4.07 1.67
CA LEU A 120 14.27 4.05 1.73
C LEU A 120 14.86 5.45 1.50
N ILE A 121 14.38 6.19 0.50
CA ILE A 121 14.80 7.59 0.27
C ILE A 121 14.53 8.44 1.52
N GLY A 122 13.35 8.31 2.13
CA GLY A 122 13.02 9.02 3.36
C GLY A 122 13.98 8.68 4.52
N LEU A 123 14.35 7.40 4.64
CA LEU A 123 15.29 6.94 5.66
C LEU A 123 16.74 7.42 5.42
N PHE A 124 17.16 7.52 4.16
CA PHE A 124 18.47 8.09 3.81
C PHE A 124 18.49 9.61 4.00
N ALA A 125 17.42 10.31 3.63
CA ALA A 125 17.29 11.76 3.77
C ALA A 125 17.29 12.21 5.24
N SER A 126 16.77 11.39 6.15
CA SER A 126 16.87 11.62 7.60
C SER A 126 18.25 11.28 8.20
N GLY A 127 19.23 10.89 7.38
CA GLY A 127 20.63 10.72 7.79
C GLY A 127 20.97 9.36 8.40
N LEU A 128 20.15 8.32 8.18
CA LEU A 128 20.28 6.95 8.75
C LEU A 128 20.32 6.87 10.29
N MET A 129 20.38 8.01 10.98
CA MET A 129 20.27 8.13 12.42
C MET A 129 18.83 8.53 12.75
N PRO A 130 18.15 7.84 13.68
CA PRO A 130 16.92 8.35 14.25
C PRO A 130 17.26 9.63 15.02
N THR A 131 17.24 10.79 14.35
CA THR A 131 17.33 12.07 15.04
C THR A 131 16.03 12.23 15.81
N VAL A 132 16.15 12.26 17.13
CA VAL A 132 15.05 12.51 18.09
C VAL A 132 14.26 13.80 17.82
N ALA A 133 14.71 14.62 16.86
CA ALA A 133 14.15 15.91 16.52
C ALA A 133 13.07 15.90 15.40
N SER A 134 12.87 14.82 14.62
CA SER A 134 11.93 14.91 13.47
C SER A 134 11.09 13.67 13.18
N THR A 135 11.37 12.50 13.77
CA THR A 135 10.59 11.28 13.51
C THR A 135 10.58 10.44 14.79
N SER A 136 9.42 10.31 15.43
CA SER A 136 9.31 9.51 16.65
C SER A 136 9.76 8.08 16.35
N VAL A 137 10.51 7.45 17.27
CA VAL A 137 10.97 6.05 17.13
C VAL A 137 9.82 5.12 16.71
N PHE A 138 8.61 5.43 17.17
CA PHE A 138 7.38 4.76 16.80
C PHE A 138 7.07 4.78 15.29
N THR A 139 7.13 5.94 14.62
CA THR A 139 6.82 6.02 13.17
C THR A 139 7.87 5.31 12.33
N THR A 140 9.14 5.34 12.75
CA THR A 140 10.22 4.57 12.11
C THR A 140 9.97 3.06 12.24
N ILE A 141 9.62 2.56 13.43
CA ILE A 141 9.28 1.14 13.62
C ILE A 141 8.09 0.74 12.75
N LEU A 142 7.04 1.56 12.72
CA LEU A 142 5.85 1.31 11.91
C LEU A 142 6.18 1.28 10.40
N GLY A 143 7.09 2.15 9.95
CA GLY A 143 7.63 2.14 8.59
C GLY A 143 8.41 0.86 8.27
N ILE A 144 9.27 0.40 9.18
CA ILE A 144 10.01 -0.87 9.02
C ILE A 144 9.04 -2.05 8.95
N VAL A 145 8.06 -2.13 9.85
CA VAL A 145 7.04 -3.19 9.83
C VAL A 145 6.28 -3.19 8.50
N SER A 146 5.88 -2.00 8.03
CA SER A 146 5.21 -1.83 6.74
C SER A 146 6.09 -2.27 5.57
N ALA A 147 7.38 -1.95 5.59
CA ALA A 147 8.34 -2.39 4.59
C ALA A 147 8.50 -3.92 4.58
N LEU A 148 8.60 -4.56 5.74
CA LEU A 148 8.69 -6.02 5.85
C LEU A 148 7.43 -6.71 5.30
N VAL A 149 6.25 -6.19 5.63
CA VAL A 149 4.97 -6.68 5.09
C VAL A 149 4.94 -6.52 3.56
N THR A 150 5.40 -5.38 3.05
CA THR A 150 5.47 -5.09 1.61
C THR A 150 6.43 -6.02 0.89
N VAL A 151 7.61 -6.29 1.46
CA VAL A 151 8.59 -7.24 0.92
C VAL A 151 8.00 -8.64 0.87
N TYR A 152 7.32 -9.09 1.94
CA TYR A 152 6.68 -10.39 1.94
C TYR A 152 5.54 -10.47 0.91
N TRP A 153 4.76 -9.40 0.78
CA TRP A 153 3.74 -9.29 -0.25
C TRP A 153 4.34 -9.43 -1.66
N LEU A 154 5.48 -8.76 -1.93
CA LEU A 154 6.18 -8.87 -3.21
C LEU A 154 6.64 -10.31 -3.50
N VAL A 155 7.21 -11.00 -2.52
CA VAL A 155 7.61 -12.41 -2.66
C VAL A 155 6.43 -13.28 -3.07
N LEU A 156 5.26 -13.08 -2.46
CA LEU A 156 4.05 -13.81 -2.84
C LEU A 156 3.54 -13.40 -4.23
N ALA A 157 3.57 -12.11 -4.57
CA ALA A 157 3.13 -11.59 -5.85
C ALA A 157 3.96 -12.14 -7.03
N PHE A 158 5.27 -12.30 -6.83
CA PHE A 158 6.17 -12.91 -7.82
C PHE A 158 6.13 -14.44 -7.85
N SER A 159 5.43 -15.10 -6.91
CA SER A 159 5.38 -16.56 -6.88
C SER A 159 4.67 -17.14 -8.11
N SER A 160 5.23 -18.21 -8.68
CA SER A 160 4.67 -18.91 -9.85
C SER A 160 3.25 -19.42 -9.57
N GLN A 161 3.00 -19.93 -8.36
CA GLN A 161 1.68 -20.41 -7.94
C GLN A 161 0.59 -19.33 -8.04
N VAL A 162 0.89 -18.10 -7.60
CA VAL A 162 -0.04 -16.97 -7.73
C VAL A 162 -0.20 -16.58 -9.19
N ALA A 163 0.90 -16.56 -9.95
CA ALA A 163 0.88 -16.22 -11.37
C ALA A 163 0.00 -17.17 -12.19
N GLU A 164 0.17 -18.47 -11.99
CA GLU A 164 -0.58 -19.52 -12.68
C GLU A 164 -2.05 -19.49 -12.30
N TYR A 165 -2.36 -19.31 -11.01
CA TYR A 165 -3.74 -19.24 -10.55
C TYR A 165 -4.52 -18.06 -11.14
N LEU A 166 -3.87 -16.91 -11.31
CA LEU A 166 -4.45 -15.73 -11.94
C LEU A 166 -4.52 -15.80 -13.47
N ARG A 167 -3.81 -16.75 -14.10
CA ARG A 167 -3.87 -17.00 -15.55
C ARG A 167 -4.98 -17.97 -15.93
N LYS A 168 -5.36 -18.89 -15.04
CA LYS A 168 -6.45 -19.83 -15.29
C LYS A 168 -7.78 -19.08 -15.41
N PRO A 169 -8.61 -19.38 -16.43
CA PRO A 169 -9.95 -18.81 -16.55
C PRO A 169 -10.74 -19.00 -15.25
N SER A 170 -11.48 -17.99 -14.84
CA SER A 170 -12.45 -18.16 -13.76
C SER A 170 -13.63 -18.95 -14.33
N PRO A 171 -14.12 -20.02 -13.67
CA PRO A 171 -15.28 -20.79 -14.16
C PRO A 171 -16.62 -20.03 -14.06
N LEU A 172 -16.58 -18.73 -13.76
CA LEU A 172 -17.71 -17.82 -13.66
C LEU A 172 -17.57 -16.62 -14.60
N ALA A 173 -16.75 -16.75 -15.66
CA ALA A 173 -16.64 -15.74 -16.71
C ALA A 173 -17.76 -15.91 -17.75
#